data_AF-R6UG18-F1
#
_entry.id   AF-R6UG18-F1
#
_cell.length_a   1.000
_cell.length_b   1.000
_cell.length_c   1.000
_cell.angle_alpha   90.00
_cell.angle_beta   90.00
_cell.angle_gamma   90.00
#
_symmetry.space_group_name_H-M   'P 1'
#
loop_
_entity.id
_entity.type
_entity.pdbx_description
1 polymer ?
#
loop_
_entity_poly.entity_id
_entity_poly.type
_entity_poly.pdbx_seq_one_letter_code
_entity_poly.pdbx_strand_id
1 'polypeptide(L)'
;MKERKRMKPGFIIALLFAAGLFASCSRGGGDTPTSQSGSDGNSDRNTDMTQTVAVDAELKDGKYKNVIYNKNGIRITFGAVGGQNLFEPDSEIGFFAQITGESLDNTDAKVTFTSTYLRVNRELPFRLEQSNGKTHTYSGAFSAELNGVYTLTLVLEGDIRLSFRVGVVPKNKTASDSFYFGVQPYISRAYTWGSGHSVGGQGVDESERSIFNTVEWLGCNVIREDGTVWETMQPTEESELNFTWMDRLVKAAGSRGIKLNWLLQSTPKWAAKQEYLSMTDENMYWSVCPVEEKWDKYARALAERYAKENGILWEIWNEPDWEFFTGKPEDYLSLLERTAKIFREVNPSVYLYPGGLTVVNEPSDYRYKDSRPYFAGFRRLLDGKLINNYSVHIHGTFGEKYFYGTLEEMTRQAKEAGLSTEGIYNTEAGVFETNEQTQAEHLMSKILYTRGHGFGMYVQYSFRAVPSQPEDGWAIFDSYLQPKKAAIAYAVLIGKLGQCEKTGTVSDERMLYADIYGDGKQSVVTVFGEGGTLTLPEGVACSAYDMYGNPTEIINNTVKASLAPIYLVYEGNVIPEQFSCR
;
A
#
# COMPACT_ATOMS: atom_id res chain seq x y z
N MET A 1 -16.33 32.90 33.66
CA MET A 1 -17.25 31.75 33.56
C MET A 1 -18.25 32.00 32.43
N LYS A 2 -18.02 31.40 31.27
CA LYS A 2 -19.03 31.23 30.21
C LYS A 2 -18.91 29.78 29.75
N GLU A 3 -19.93 28.99 30.07
CA GLU A 3 -20.03 27.57 29.72
C GLU A 3 -20.05 27.42 28.19
N ARG A 4 -19.06 26.69 27.65
CA ARG A 4 -19.12 26.19 26.27
C ARG A 4 -19.98 24.92 26.27
N LYS A 5 -21.13 25.01 25.59
CA LYS A 5 -22.00 23.87 25.28
C LYS A 5 -21.20 22.80 24.53
N ARG A 6 -21.18 21.57 25.09
CA ARG A 6 -20.75 20.36 24.39
C ARG A 6 -21.67 20.13 23.18
N MET A 7 -21.16 20.34 21.97
CA MET A 7 -21.75 19.75 20.76
C MET A 7 -21.28 18.30 20.64
N LYS A 8 -22.20 17.40 20.26
CA LYS A 8 -21.93 15.98 20.03
C LYS A 8 -21.00 15.83 18.81
N PRO A 9 -20.00 14.94 18.82
CA PRO A 9 -19.17 14.71 17.65
C PRO A 9 -19.97 13.92 16.60
N GLY A 10 -20.07 14.51 15.40
CA GLY A 10 -20.29 13.75 14.18
C GLY A 10 -19.02 12.98 13.82
N PHE A 11 -19.20 11.78 13.26
CA PHE A 11 -18.15 10.84 12.88
C PHE A 11 -17.08 11.49 11.99
N ILE A 12 -15.89 11.70 12.53
CA ILE A 12 -14.63 11.79 11.77
C ILE A 12 -13.63 10.96 12.58
N ILE A 13 -13.13 9.89 11.97
CA ILE A 13 -12.27 8.90 12.61
C ILE A 13 -10.89 9.53 12.86
N ALA A 14 -10.57 9.73 14.15
CA ALA A 14 -9.23 10.10 14.58
C ALA A 14 -8.28 8.91 14.41
N LEU A 15 -7.17 9.13 13.72
CA LEU A 15 -5.99 8.26 13.71
C LEU A 15 -5.36 8.30 15.11
N LEU A 16 -5.72 7.33 15.96
CA LEU A 16 -5.11 7.17 17.28
C LEU A 16 -3.95 6.17 17.19
N PHE A 17 -2.72 6.70 17.27
CA PHE A 17 -1.54 5.93 17.63
C PHE A 17 -1.47 5.82 19.16
N ALA A 18 -1.57 4.60 19.69
CA ALA A 18 -1.25 4.32 21.08
C ALA A 18 -0.44 3.03 21.16
N ALA A 19 0.82 3.16 21.58
CA ALA A 19 1.71 2.05 21.88
C ALA A 19 1.30 1.37 23.20
N GLY A 20 1.20 0.03 23.19
CA GLY A 20 0.94 -0.77 24.38
C GLY A 20 2.15 -1.62 24.77
N LEU A 21 2.82 -1.26 25.86
CA LEU A 21 3.78 -2.13 26.56
C LEU A 21 3.04 -3.26 27.28
N PHE A 22 3.49 -4.52 27.14
CA PHE A 22 3.54 -5.48 28.23
C PHE A 22 4.60 -6.55 27.96
N ALA A 23 5.48 -6.77 28.95
CA ALA A 23 6.50 -7.79 28.99
C ALA A 23 5.97 -9.08 29.66
N SER A 24 6.38 -10.25 29.17
CA SER A 24 6.57 -11.42 30.04
C SER A 24 7.60 -12.41 29.47
N CYS A 25 8.50 -12.83 30.36
CA CYS A 25 9.52 -13.85 30.16
C CYS A 25 8.94 -15.27 30.30
N SER A 26 9.48 -16.26 29.58
CA SER A 26 9.93 -17.52 30.19
C SER A 26 10.77 -18.38 29.23
N ARG A 27 11.75 -19.09 29.82
CA ARG A 27 12.77 -19.96 29.23
C ARG A 27 12.42 -21.44 29.49
N GLY A 28 13.02 -22.34 28.69
CA GLY A 28 13.30 -23.75 28.99
C GLY A 28 12.85 -24.66 27.84
N GLY A 29 13.73 -25.27 27.01
CA GLY A 29 14.63 -26.40 27.32
C GLY A 29 13.83 -27.70 27.20
N GLY A 30 14.15 -28.77 26.48
CA GLY A 30 15.27 -29.24 25.66
C GLY A 30 14.91 -30.68 25.20
N ASP A 31 15.73 -31.25 24.31
CA ASP A 31 15.94 -32.69 24.05
C ASP A 31 14.97 -33.51 23.16
N THR A 32 15.44 -33.78 21.93
CA THR A 32 15.35 -35.04 21.14
C THR A 32 16.12 -36.19 21.82
N PRO A 33 16.07 -37.52 21.44
CA PRO A 33 15.92 -38.07 20.06
C PRO A 33 15.32 -39.51 19.84
N THR A 34 15.19 -39.86 18.55
CA THR A 34 15.46 -41.17 17.85
C THR A 34 14.59 -42.44 18.01
N SER A 35 14.12 -42.99 16.87
CA SER A 35 14.53 -44.27 16.19
C SER A 35 13.38 -44.80 15.27
N GLN A 36 13.57 -44.95 13.94
CA GLN A 36 13.86 -46.18 13.15
C GLN A 36 12.93 -47.39 13.46
N SER A 37 12.33 -48.16 12.53
CA SER A 37 12.73 -48.66 11.19
C SER A 37 11.62 -49.50 10.50
N GLY A 38 11.59 -49.53 9.15
CA GLY A 38 11.23 -50.69 8.25
C GLY A 38 9.77 -51.16 8.16
N SER A 39 9.23 -51.74 7.07
CA SER A 39 9.70 -52.14 5.73
C SER A 39 8.50 -52.69 4.92
N ASP A 40 8.51 -52.45 3.60
CA ASP A 40 8.04 -53.25 2.44
C ASP A 40 6.59 -53.79 2.29
N GLY A 41 6.02 -53.59 1.09
CA GLY A 41 4.94 -54.43 0.53
C GLY A 41 4.13 -53.77 -0.60
N ASN A 42 4.25 -54.31 -1.81
CA ASN A 42 3.83 -53.79 -3.13
C ASN A 42 2.38 -54.14 -3.55
N SER A 43 1.92 -53.54 -4.67
CA SER A 43 0.71 -53.79 -5.53
C SER A 43 -0.61 -53.12 -5.07
N ASP A 44 -1.47 -52.53 -5.91
CA ASP A 44 -1.61 -52.50 -7.36
C ASP A 44 -2.47 -51.27 -7.80
N ARG A 45 -2.40 -50.95 -9.09
CA ARG A 45 -2.87 -49.74 -9.79
C ARG A 45 -4.37 -49.41 -9.66
N ASN A 46 -4.70 -48.14 -9.38
CA ASN A 46 -5.89 -47.48 -9.94
C ASN A 46 -5.78 -45.94 -9.93
N THR A 47 -5.96 -45.33 -11.10
CA THR A 47 -6.21 -43.90 -11.41
C THR A 47 -5.30 -42.83 -10.76
N ASP A 48 -4.27 -42.44 -11.51
CA ASP A 48 -3.30 -41.40 -11.18
C ASP A 48 -3.90 -39.99 -11.38
N MET A 49 -4.46 -39.42 -10.32
CA MET A 49 -4.69 -37.97 -10.15
C MET A 49 -3.85 -37.45 -8.98
N THR A 50 -2.56 -37.73 -9.01
CA THR A 50 -1.59 -37.22 -8.04
C THR A 50 -0.40 -36.61 -8.75
N GLN A 51 -0.60 -35.46 -9.41
CA GLN A 51 0.46 -34.46 -9.34
C GLN A 51 0.37 -33.84 -7.95
N THR A 52 1.18 -34.39 -7.05
CA THR A 52 1.38 -33.86 -5.70
C THR A 52 1.98 -32.48 -5.86
N VAL A 53 1.15 -31.43 -5.79
CA VAL A 53 1.63 -30.08 -5.55
C VAL A 53 2.46 -30.16 -4.27
N ALA A 54 3.73 -29.74 -4.33
CA ALA A 54 4.60 -29.83 -3.17
C ALA A 54 4.02 -28.96 -2.05
N VAL A 55 3.42 -29.62 -1.04
CA VAL A 55 2.90 -28.94 0.15
C VAL A 55 4.07 -28.74 1.10
N ASP A 56 4.50 -27.50 1.27
CA ASP A 56 5.52 -27.15 2.25
C ASP A 56 4.90 -27.28 3.66
N ALA A 57 5.08 -28.45 4.27
CA ALA A 57 4.40 -28.86 5.49
C ALA A 57 5.15 -28.41 6.75
N GLU A 58 5.35 -27.10 6.92
CA GLU A 58 5.60 -26.48 8.23
C GLU A 58 4.73 -25.23 8.40
N LEU A 59 3.48 -25.41 8.83
CA LEU A 59 2.58 -24.32 9.19
C LEU A 59 2.13 -24.47 10.64
N LYS A 60 2.77 -23.72 11.55
CA LYS A 60 2.24 -23.50 12.90
C LYS A 60 1.67 -22.08 13.00
N ASP A 61 0.35 -22.02 13.22
CA ASP A 61 -0.47 -20.87 13.65
C ASP A 61 -0.64 -19.68 12.68
N GLY A 62 -0.84 -19.95 11.39
CA GLY A 62 -0.93 -18.91 10.37
C GLY A 62 -2.25 -18.10 10.34
N LYS A 63 -2.13 -16.87 9.83
CA LYS A 63 -3.23 -16.07 9.26
C LYS A 63 -2.84 -15.27 7.99
N TYR A 64 -1.71 -15.53 7.33
CA TYR A 64 -1.34 -14.85 6.07
C TYR A 64 -2.02 -15.48 4.83
N LYS A 65 -2.04 -16.82 4.76
CA LYS A 65 -2.56 -17.59 3.62
C LYS A 65 -3.50 -18.73 3.98
N ASN A 66 -3.81 -18.83 5.26
CA ASN A 66 -4.58 -19.94 5.79
C ASN A 66 -5.52 -19.46 6.87
N VAL A 67 -6.53 -20.28 7.06
CA VAL A 67 -7.58 -20.12 8.06
C VAL A 67 -7.61 -21.38 8.90
N ILE A 68 -7.68 -21.18 10.21
CA ILE A 68 -7.64 -22.27 11.19
C ILE A 68 -9.00 -22.37 11.86
N TYR A 69 -9.58 -23.57 11.82
CA TYR A 69 -10.67 -23.99 12.68
C TYR A 69 -10.11 -24.82 13.83
N ASN A 70 -10.53 -24.54 15.06
CA ASN A 70 -10.16 -25.35 16.22
C ASN A 70 -11.33 -25.40 17.21
N LYS A 71 -12.11 -26.48 17.18
CA LYS A 71 -13.27 -26.67 18.04
C LYS A 71 -13.63 -28.15 18.14
N ASN A 72 -14.18 -28.58 19.28
CA ASN A 72 -14.65 -29.96 19.52
C ASN A 72 -13.59 -31.02 19.19
N GLY A 73 -12.34 -30.79 19.58
CA GLY A 73 -11.25 -31.74 19.31
C GLY A 73 -10.81 -31.84 17.84
N ILE A 74 -11.42 -31.07 16.93
CA ILE A 74 -11.04 -30.99 15.51
C ILE A 74 -10.23 -29.72 15.26
N ARG A 75 -9.05 -29.87 14.63
CA ARG A 75 -8.25 -28.77 14.09
C ARG A 75 -8.16 -28.89 12.58
N ILE A 76 -8.53 -27.84 11.85
CA ILE A 76 -8.39 -27.75 10.38
C ILE A 76 -7.56 -26.53 10.06
N THR A 77 -6.55 -26.67 9.22
CA THR A 77 -5.81 -25.58 8.60
C THR A 77 -6.05 -25.65 7.09
N PHE A 78 -6.70 -24.63 6.53
CA PHE A 78 -6.97 -24.56 5.10
C PHE A 78 -6.28 -23.33 4.51
N GLY A 79 -5.53 -23.48 3.41
CA GLY A 79 -4.77 -22.37 2.84
C GLY A 79 -4.30 -22.59 1.41
N ALA A 80 -3.67 -21.56 0.84
CA ALA A 80 -3.04 -21.62 -0.48
C ALA A 80 -1.58 -22.07 -0.36
N VAL A 81 -1.12 -22.79 -1.38
CA VAL A 81 0.28 -23.19 -1.53
C VAL A 81 1.09 -22.02 -2.09
N GLY A 82 2.32 -21.85 -1.60
CA GLY A 82 3.29 -20.88 -2.15
C GLY A 82 3.60 -19.68 -1.25
N GLY A 83 4.38 -18.76 -1.79
CA GLY A 83 5.02 -17.65 -1.06
C GLY A 83 4.16 -16.39 -0.89
N GLN A 84 3.12 -16.17 -1.70
CA GLN A 84 2.25 -14.98 -1.67
C GLN A 84 0.76 -15.31 -1.87
N ASN A 85 -0.14 -14.34 -1.69
CA ASN A 85 -1.57 -14.45 -2.04
C ASN A 85 -1.87 -13.94 -3.47
N LEU A 86 -0.84 -13.89 -4.32
CA LEU A 86 -0.91 -13.45 -5.72
C LEU A 86 -0.35 -14.54 -6.62
N PHE A 87 -1.02 -14.76 -7.74
CA PHE A 87 -0.72 -15.80 -8.72
C PHE A 87 -0.75 -15.21 -10.14
N GLU A 88 0.09 -15.77 -11.01
CA GLU A 88 0.05 -15.45 -12.43
C GLU A 88 -1.23 -16.02 -13.07
N PRO A 89 -1.81 -15.36 -14.09
CA PRO A 89 -2.86 -15.97 -14.91
C PRO A 89 -2.39 -17.30 -15.49
N ASP A 90 -3.31 -18.25 -15.64
CA ASP A 90 -3.06 -19.62 -16.14
C ASP A 90 -2.09 -20.47 -15.31
N SER A 91 -1.56 -19.93 -14.21
CA SER A 91 -0.72 -20.70 -13.28
C SER A 91 -1.56 -21.55 -12.33
N GLU A 92 -0.90 -22.54 -11.74
CA GLU A 92 -1.49 -23.40 -10.74
C GLU A 92 -1.69 -22.64 -9.41
N ILE A 93 -2.95 -22.54 -8.98
CA ILE A 93 -3.36 -21.98 -7.69
C ILE A 93 -3.61 -23.16 -6.75
N GLY A 94 -2.52 -23.68 -6.17
CA GLY A 94 -2.57 -24.80 -5.23
C GLY A 94 -3.25 -24.43 -3.91
N PHE A 95 -3.98 -25.38 -3.33
CA PHE A 95 -4.52 -25.31 -1.97
C PHE A 95 -4.17 -26.56 -1.16
N PHE A 96 -4.24 -26.44 0.15
CA PHE A 96 -4.18 -27.57 1.07
C PHE A 96 -5.24 -27.44 2.17
N ALA A 97 -5.73 -28.57 2.67
CA ALA A 97 -6.54 -28.71 3.86
C ALA A 97 -5.90 -29.76 4.78
N GLN A 98 -5.35 -29.32 5.90
CA GLN A 98 -4.75 -30.19 6.91
C GLN A 98 -5.73 -30.37 8.08
N ILE A 99 -6.09 -31.60 8.39
CA ILE A 99 -7.08 -31.96 9.41
C ILE A 99 -6.40 -32.84 10.46
N THR A 100 -6.57 -32.49 11.74
CA THR A 100 -5.98 -33.15 12.90
C THR A 100 -7.01 -33.27 14.03
N GLY A 101 -6.95 -34.33 14.83
CA GLY A 101 -7.77 -34.49 16.03
C GLY A 101 -8.90 -35.51 15.84
N GLU A 102 -10.10 -35.21 16.35
CA GLU A 102 -11.27 -36.09 16.20
C GLU A 102 -11.54 -36.42 14.74
N SER A 103 -12.01 -37.65 14.50
CA SER A 103 -12.17 -38.19 13.15
C SER A 103 -13.34 -37.53 12.43
N LEU A 104 -13.05 -36.95 11.26
CA LEU A 104 -14.04 -36.58 10.24
C LEU A 104 -14.09 -37.62 9.10
N ASP A 105 -13.69 -38.86 9.38
CA ASP A 105 -13.64 -39.93 8.39
C ASP A 105 -15.01 -40.16 7.73
N ASN A 106 -14.99 -40.42 6.43
CA ASN A 106 -16.18 -40.56 5.58
C ASN A 106 -17.06 -39.31 5.45
N THR A 107 -16.58 -38.14 5.85
CA THR A 107 -17.26 -36.86 5.61
C THR A 107 -16.98 -36.39 4.18
N ASP A 108 -18.02 -35.99 3.45
CA ASP A 108 -17.84 -35.36 2.14
C ASP A 108 -17.36 -33.91 2.32
N ALA A 109 -16.38 -33.54 1.52
CA ALA A 109 -15.75 -32.23 1.53
C ALA A 109 -15.66 -31.67 0.11
N LYS A 110 -15.58 -30.35 0.01
CA LYS A 110 -15.20 -29.70 -1.25
C LYS A 110 -14.43 -28.42 -1.01
N VAL A 111 -13.55 -28.10 -1.94
CA VAL A 111 -13.02 -26.75 -2.08
C VAL A 111 -13.73 -26.07 -3.23
N THR A 112 -14.25 -24.87 -2.99
CA THR A 112 -14.81 -24.01 -4.05
C THR A 112 -13.83 -22.89 -4.37
N PHE A 113 -13.74 -22.55 -5.66
CA PHE A 113 -12.98 -21.42 -6.18
C PHE A 113 -13.95 -20.49 -6.91
N THR A 114 -14.19 -19.32 -6.33
CA THR A 114 -15.29 -18.45 -6.74
C THR A 114 -14.86 -17.00 -6.96
N SER A 115 -15.51 -16.33 -7.90
CA SER A 115 -15.46 -14.87 -8.02
C SER A 115 -16.81 -14.38 -8.51
N THR A 116 -17.54 -13.66 -7.64
CA THR A 116 -18.91 -13.21 -7.93
C THR A 116 -18.97 -12.27 -9.13
N TYR A 117 -18.01 -11.35 -9.23
CA TYR A 117 -18.03 -10.32 -10.28
C TYR A 117 -17.50 -10.83 -11.62
N LEU A 118 -16.61 -11.84 -11.60
CA LEU A 118 -16.17 -12.56 -12.81
C LEU A 118 -17.08 -13.75 -13.16
N ARG A 119 -18.11 -14.01 -12.34
CA ARG A 119 -19.05 -15.14 -12.50
C ARG A 119 -18.37 -16.50 -12.57
N VAL A 120 -17.30 -16.67 -11.80
CA VAL A 120 -16.58 -17.96 -11.68
C VAL A 120 -17.12 -18.73 -10.48
N ASN A 121 -17.45 -20.00 -10.70
CA ASN A 121 -17.80 -20.94 -9.65
C ASN A 121 -17.31 -22.34 -10.06
N ARG A 122 -16.20 -22.78 -9.47
CA ARG A 122 -15.61 -24.11 -9.67
C ARG A 122 -15.53 -24.82 -8.33
N GLU A 123 -15.61 -26.15 -8.35
CA GLU A 123 -15.50 -26.97 -7.14
C GLU A 123 -14.68 -28.22 -7.38
N LEU A 124 -13.97 -28.64 -6.33
CA LEU A 124 -13.24 -29.89 -6.28
C LEU A 124 -13.73 -30.67 -5.06
N PRO A 125 -14.61 -31.68 -5.28
CA PRO A 125 -15.07 -32.55 -4.21
C PRO A 125 -13.99 -33.58 -3.86
N PHE A 126 -13.93 -33.94 -2.59
CA PHE A 126 -13.09 -35.03 -2.09
C PHE A 126 -13.72 -35.61 -0.82
N ARG A 127 -13.40 -36.86 -0.51
CA ARG A 127 -13.88 -37.51 0.71
C ARG A 127 -12.77 -37.51 1.75
N LEU A 128 -13.12 -37.22 2.99
CA LEU A 128 -12.16 -37.30 4.08
C LEU A 128 -11.93 -38.77 4.47
N GLU A 129 -10.68 -39.18 4.39
CA GLU A 129 -10.17 -40.47 4.86
C GLU A 129 -9.18 -40.22 6.00
N GLN A 130 -9.60 -40.41 7.25
CA GLN A 130 -8.81 -40.13 8.45
C GLN A 130 -8.74 -41.37 9.36
N SER A 131 -7.73 -42.21 9.17
CA SER A 131 -7.76 -43.59 9.67
C SER A 131 -7.38 -43.81 11.14
N ASN A 132 -7.13 -42.77 11.97
CA ASN A 132 -6.71 -42.93 13.38
C ASN A 132 -6.53 -41.63 14.19
N GLY A 133 -7.17 -40.51 13.82
CA GLY A 133 -7.00 -39.23 14.52
C GLY A 133 -5.63 -38.55 14.33
N LYS A 134 -4.78 -39.08 13.43
CA LYS A 134 -3.55 -38.41 12.97
C LYS A 134 -3.89 -37.21 12.08
N THR A 135 -2.84 -36.46 11.73
CA THR A 135 -2.91 -35.36 10.77
C THR A 135 -2.98 -35.91 9.34
N HIS A 136 -3.99 -35.50 8.59
CA HIS A 136 -4.16 -35.83 7.16
C HIS A 136 -4.17 -34.53 6.36
N THR A 137 -3.49 -34.51 5.21
CA THR A 137 -3.40 -33.34 4.33
C THR A 137 -4.00 -33.67 2.98
N TYR A 138 -5.02 -32.90 2.59
CA TYR A 138 -5.62 -32.91 1.27
C TYR A 138 -5.07 -31.73 0.50
N SER A 139 -4.84 -31.89 -0.79
CA SER A 139 -4.39 -30.80 -1.65
C SER A 139 -5.00 -30.93 -3.02
N GLY A 140 -4.99 -29.84 -3.75
CA GLY A 140 -5.45 -29.76 -5.12
C GLY A 140 -5.12 -28.38 -5.66
N ALA A 141 -5.58 -28.08 -6.86
CA ALA A 141 -5.33 -26.81 -7.48
C ALA A 141 -6.47 -26.34 -8.38
N PHE A 142 -6.55 -25.03 -8.55
CA PHE A 142 -7.33 -24.38 -9.59
C PHE A 142 -6.41 -23.61 -10.53
N SER A 143 -6.97 -23.08 -11.62
CA SER A 143 -6.33 -22.06 -12.45
C SER A 143 -7.36 -21.00 -12.80
N ALA A 144 -6.90 -19.81 -13.15
CA ALA A 144 -7.76 -18.75 -13.66
C ALA A 144 -7.07 -17.97 -14.78
N GLU A 145 -7.78 -17.80 -15.89
CA GLU A 145 -7.34 -16.99 -17.04
C GLU A 145 -7.54 -15.50 -16.79
N LEU A 146 -8.62 -15.13 -16.09
CA LEU A 146 -8.99 -13.74 -15.84
C LEU A 146 -8.27 -13.20 -14.60
N ASN A 147 -7.78 -11.98 -14.73
CA ASN A 147 -7.26 -11.22 -13.61
C ASN A 147 -8.38 -10.86 -12.65
N GLY A 148 -8.14 -11.03 -11.35
CA GLY A 148 -9.10 -10.67 -10.33
C GLY A 148 -8.85 -11.24 -8.95
N VAL A 149 -9.80 -10.98 -8.06
CA VAL A 149 -9.88 -11.55 -6.73
C VAL A 149 -10.79 -12.77 -6.78
N TYR A 150 -10.30 -13.85 -6.20
CA TYR A 150 -10.99 -15.12 -6.07
C TYR A 150 -11.01 -15.54 -4.60
N THR A 151 -12.08 -16.24 -4.21
CA THR A 151 -12.22 -16.83 -2.88
C THR A 151 -12.07 -18.34 -2.99
N LEU A 152 -11.10 -18.87 -2.24
CA LEU A 152 -10.99 -20.30 -1.94
C LEU A 152 -11.79 -20.58 -0.67
N THR A 153 -12.72 -21.54 -0.71
CA THR A 153 -13.51 -21.96 0.46
C THR A 153 -13.49 -23.46 0.60
N LEU A 154 -12.99 -23.96 1.73
CA LEU A 154 -13.24 -25.32 2.17
C LEU A 154 -14.63 -25.41 2.80
N VAL A 155 -15.42 -26.36 2.34
CA VAL A 155 -16.76 -26.69 2.86
C VAL A 155 -16.75 -28.15 3.30
N LEU A 156 -17.14 -28.38 4.55
CA LEU A 156 -17.38 -29.71 5.12
C LEU A 156 -18.87 -29.87 5.44
N GLU A 157 -19.41 -31.09 5.33
CA GLU A 157 -20.77 -31.37 5.79
C GLU A 157 -20.91 -31.06 7.30
N GLY A 158 -21.91 -30.25 7.69
CA GLY A 158 -22.11 -29.81 9.09
C GLY A 158 -21.64 -28.39 9.44
N ASP A 159 -21.77 -27.44 8.50
CA ASP A 159 -21.59 -25.98 8.67
C ASP A 159 -20.15 -25.42 8.79
N ILE A 160 -19.10 -26.26 8.76
CA ILE A 160 -17.72 -25.72 8.77
C ILE A 160 -17.38 -25.15 7.39
N ARG A 161 -17.15 -23.83 7.35
CA ARG A 161 -16.69 -23.10 6.16
C ARG A 161 -15.47 -22.27 6.49
N LEU A 162 -14.41 -22.48 5.73
CA LEU A 162 -13.13 -21.79 5.90
C LEU A 162 -12.75 -21.13 4.58
N SER A 163 -12.61 -19.81 4.57
CA SER A 163 -12.40 -19.05 3.32
C SER A 163 -11.29 -18.02 3.45
N PHE A 164 -10.58 -17.79 2.35
CA PHE A 164 -9.65 -16.68 2.19
C PHE A 164 -9.57 -16.28 0.71
N ARG A 165 -9.02 -15.11 0.43
CA ARG A 165 -8.91 -14.56 -0.92
C ARG A 165 -7.50 -14.69 -1.48
N VAL A 166 -7.43 -14.90 -2.78
CA VAL A 166 -6.23 -14.85 -3.60
C VAL A 166 -6.45 -13.91 -4.77
N GLY A 167 -5.37 -13.33 -5.28
CA GLY A 167 -5.37 -12.48 -6.47
C GLY A 167 -4.72 -13.19 -7.64
N VAL A 168 -5.29 -13.02 -8.82
CA VAL A 168 -4.70 -13.44 -10.09
C VAL A 168 -4.38 -12.18 -10.86
N VAL A 169 -3.10 -11.92 -11.10
CA VAL A 169 -2.60 -10.76 -11.83
C VAL A 169 -1.12 -10.97 -12.18
N PRO A 170 -0.66 -10.55 -13.37
CA PRO A 170 0.72 -10.73 -13.75
C PRO A 170 1.70 -10.06 -12.78
N LYS A 171 2.85 -10.71 -12.56
CA LYS A 171 3.96 -10.08 -11.84
C LYS A 171 4.56 -8.99 -12.72
N ASN A 172 4.62 -7.77 -12.19
CA ASN A 172 5.14 -6.64 -12.94
C ASN A 172 6.66 -6.46 -12.76
N LYS A 173 7.26 -5.77 -13.72
CA LYS A 173 8.56 -5.11 -13.51
C LYS A 173 8.35 -3.91 -12.60
N THR A 174 9.33 -3.62 -11.76
CA THR A 174 9.40 -2.36 -11.01
C THR A 174 9.28 -1.18 -11.96
N ALA A 175 8.38 -0.24 -11.67
CA ALA A 175 8.18 0.96 -12.45
C ALA A 175 9.46 1.79 -12.56
N SER A 176 9.63 2.45 -13.70
CA SER A 176 10.72 3.40 -13.93
C SER A 176 10.59 4.64 -13.03
N ASP A 177 11.68 5.38 -12.86
CA ASP A 177 11.70 6.61 -12.05
C ASP A 177 11.00 7.80 -12.73
N SER A 178 10.34 7.62 -13.89
CA SER A 178 9.57 8.67 -14.56
C SER A 178 8.27 9.04 -13.82
N PHE A 179 7.76 8.12 -13.01
CA PHE A 179 6.67 8.35 -12.07
C PHE A 179 6.78 7.38 -10.89
N TYR A 180 6.66 7.90 -9.69
CA TYR A 180 6.74 7.09 -8.48
C TYR A 180 5.37 6.52 -8.10
N PHE A 181 5.21 5.22 -8.35
CA PHE A 181 4.09 4.41 -7.87
C PHE A 181 4.41 3.88 -6.48
N GLY A 182 3.90 4.59 -5.47
CA GLY A 182 4.19 4.36 -4.07
C GLY A 182 3.08 3.64 -3.33
N VAL A 183 3.44 3.05 -2.18
CA VAL A 183 2.51 2.53 -1.18
C VAL A 183 3.00 2.87 0.23
N GLN A 184 2.10 2.92 1.20
CA GLN A 184 2.46 3.00 2.62
C GLN A 184 2.15 1.67 3.33
N PRO A 185 3.15 0.79 3.54
CA PRO A 185 2.93 -0.59 3.95
C PRO A 185 3.14 -0.88 5.44
N TYR A 186 3.59 0.10 6.22
CA TYR A 186 3.76 -0.01 7.67
C TYR A 186 4.74 -1.12 8.08
N ILE A 187 5.88 -1.27 7.37
CA ILE A 187 6.87 -2.30 7.70
C ILE A 187 7.54 -1.94 9.04
N SER A 188 7.96 -0.68 9.17
CA SER A 188 8.71 -0.20 10.32
C SER A 188 7.95 -0.28 11.65
N ARG A 189 6.63 -0.13 11.61
CA ARG A 189 5.76 -0.18 12.80
C ARG A 189 5.84 -1.52 13.55
N ALA A 190 6.11 -2.62 12.84
CA ALA A 190 6.29 -3.93 13.49
C ALA A 190 7.61 -4.02 14.28
N TYR A 191 8.63 -3.26 13.88
CA TYR A 191 9.90 -3.16 14.61
C TYR A 191 9.81 -2.22 15.81
N THR A 192 9.11 -1.09 15.66
CA THR A 192 9.19 0.03 16.60
C THR A 192 8.00 0.09 17.56
N TRP A 193 6.80 -0.27 17.11
CA TRP A 193 5.58 -0.21 17.92
C TRP A 193 5.07 -1.60 18.33
N GLY A 194 5.79 -2.65 17.94
CA GLY A 194 5.58 -4.02 18.38
C GLY A 194 4.93 -4.92 17.34
N SER A 195 5.08 -6.23 17.53
CA SER A 195 4.66 -7.28 16.61
C SER A 195 3.15 -7.35 16.36
N GLY A 196 2.34 -6.62 17.11
CA GLY A 196 0.91 -6.42 16.80
C GLY A 196 0.66 -5.69 15.48
N HIS A 197 1.68 -5.06 14.91
CA HIS A 197 1.64 -4.45 13.57
C HIS A 197 2.11 -5.37 12.46
N SER A 198 2.61 -6.57 12.77
CA SER A 198 2.96 -7.58 11.76
C SER A 198 1.79 -7.91 10.85
N VAL A 199 2.07 -8.48 9.69
CA VAL A 199 1.04 -9.15 8.90
C VAL A 199 0.41 -10.23 9.77
N GLY A 200 -0.92 -10.35 9.73
CA GLY A 200 -1.62 -11.19 10.69
C GLY A 200 -1.15 -12.65 10.64
N GLY A 201 -0.81 -13.20 11.80
CA GLY A 201 -0.29 -14.56 11.94
C GLY A 201 1.15 -14.76 11.43
N GLN A 202 1.93 -13.69 11.30
CA GLN A 202 3.35 -13.74 10.95
C GLN A 202 4.23 -13.11 12.02
N GLY A 203 5.48 -13.59 12.09
CA GLY A 203 6.56 -12.88 12.77
C GLY A 203 6.95 -11.59 12.05
N VAL A 204 7.78 -10.76 12.69
CA VAL A 204 8.23 -9.49 12.12
C VAL A 204 9.04 -9.70 10.82
N ASP A 205 9.95 -10.68 10.81
CA ASP A 205 10.80 -10.98 9.63
C ASP A 205 10.00 -11.52 8.45
N GLU A 206 9.00 -12.36 8.74
CA GLU A 206 8.10 -12.91 7.74
C GLU A 206 7.19 -11.82 7.15
N SER A 207 6.74 -10.89 7.99
CA SER A 207 5.92 -9.75 7.59
C SER A 207 6.68 -8.84 6.63
N GLU A 208 7.92 -8.47 6.96
CA GLU A 208 8.78 -7.67 6.08
C GLU A 208 8.95 -8.35 4.72
N ARG A 209 9.34 -9.63 4.72
CA ARG A 209 9.54 -10.39 3.49
C ARG A 209 8.27 -10.46 2.65
N SER A 210 7.13 -10.75 3.28
CA SER A 210 5.84 -10.88 2.60
C SER A 210 5.38 -9.56 1.99
N ILE A 211 5.54 -8.46 2.73
CA ILE A 211 5.22 -7.12 2.24
C ILE A 211 6.09 -6.76 1.03
N PHE A 212 7.42 -6.85 1.14
CA PHE A 212 8.30 -6.51 0.02
C PHE A 212 8.03 -7.38 -1.21
N ASN A 213 7.85 -8.69 -1.02
CA ASN A 213 7.49 -9.63 -2.07
C ASN A 213 6.20 -9.21 -2.82
N THR A 214 5.20 -8.71 -2.09
CA THR A 214 3.95 -8.20 -2.67
C THR A 214 4.15 -6.84 -3.35
N VAL A 215 4.90 -5.91 -2.76
CA VAL A 215 5.25 -4.61 -3.37
C VAL A 215 5.98 -4.80 -4.70
N GLU A 216 6.95 -5.73 -4.75
CA GLU A 216 7.65 -6.13 -5.97
C GLU A 216 6.70 -6.78 -6.99
N TRP A 217 5.72 -7.57 -6.56
CA TRP A 217 4.74 -8.17 -7.47
C TRP A 217 3.88 -7.14 -8.19
N LEU A 218 3.43 -6.11 -7.46
CA LEU A 218 2.67 -5.00 -8.04
C LEU A 218 3.51 -4.17 -9.01
N GLY A 219 4.84 -4.16 -8.86
CA GLY A 219 5.76 -3.31 -9.63
C GLY A 219 5.94 -1.91 -9.04
N CYS A 220 5.56 -1.69 -7.78
CA CYS A 220 5.77 -0.41 -7.10
C CYS A 220 7.27 -0.09 -6.97
N ASN A 221 7.64 1.18 -7.10
CA ASN A 221 9.03 1.64 -7.02
C ASN A 221 9.32 2.51 -5.79
N VAL A 222 8.30 2.84 -4.98
CA VAL A 222 8.43 3.57 -3.71
C VAL A 222 7.69 2.87 -2.58
N ILE A 223 8.30 2.81 -1.40
CA ILE A 223 7.58 2.64 -0.13
C ILE A 223 7.72 3.90 0.70
N ARG A 224 6.65 4.35 1.33
CA ARG A 224 6.67 5.42 2.34
C ARG A 224 6.59 4.81 3.73
N GLU A 225 7.51 5.17 4.61
CA GLU A 225 7.61 4.61 5.97
C GLU A 225 7.59 5.69 7.04
N ASP A 226 6.80 5.45 8.08
CA ASP A 226 6.50 6.42 9.15
C ASP A 226 6.76 5.89 10.56
N GLY A 227 7.14 4.62 10.73
CA GLY A 227 7.32 3.98 12.03
C GLY A 227 8.72 4.13 12.62
N THR A 228 9.74 4.48 11.84
CA THR A 228 11.09 4.82 12.31
C THR A 228 11.21 6.33 12.54
N VAL A 229 10.83 6.76 13.74
CA VAL A 229 10.75 8.17 14.16
C VAL A 229 11.78 8.52 15.23
N TRP A 230 12.07 9.82 15.42
CA TRP A 230 13.14 10.26 16.33
C TRP A 230 12.96 9.72 17.74
N GLU A 231 11.75 9.79 18.32
CA GLU A 231 11.46 9.23 19.63
C GLU A 231 11.83 7.74 19.76
N THR A 232 11.49 6.92 18.77
CA THR A 232 11.80 5.48 18.81
C THR A 232 13.28 5.19 18.60
N MET A 233 14.00 6.07 17.89
CA MET A 233 15.44 5.95 17.67
C MET A 233 16.25 6.46 18.86
N GLN A 234 15.73 7.45 19.60
CA GLN A 234 16.41 8.12 20.71
C GLN A 234 15.41 8.47 21.85
N PRO A 235 15.00 7.47 22.65
CA PRO A 235 13.95 7.64 23.67
C PRO A 235 14.32 8.62 24.79
N THR A 236 15.60 8.78 25.12
CA THR A 236 16.10 9.77 26.10
C THR A 236 17.27 10.58 25.53
N GLU A 237 17.56 11.75 26.11
CA GLU A 237 18.66 12.61 25.64
C GLU A 237 20.02 11.90 25.70
N GLU A 238 20.20 11.03 26.70
CA GLU A 238 21.42 10.26 26.94
C GLU A 238 21.49 8.96 26.13
N SER A 239 20.40 8.56 25.46
CA SER A 239 20.40 7.37 24.62
C SER A 239 21.13 7.64 23.31
N GLU A 240 21.95 6.68 22.89
CA GLU A 240 22.52 6.66 21.54
C GLU A 240 21.41 6.41 20.51
N LEU A 241 21.56 6.99 19.32
CA LEU A 241 20.64 6.75 18.21
C LEU A 241 20.68 5.27 17.78
N ASN A 242 19.53 4.61 17.85
CA ASN A 242 19.38 3.24 17.40
C ASN A 242 19.03 3.18 15.90
N PHE A 243 20.02 2.83 15.08
CA PHE A 243 19.87 2.72 13.63
C PHE A 243 19.40 1.35 13.13
N THR A 244 19.28 0.35 14.01
CA THR A 244 19.09 -1.08 13.65
C THR A 244 17.98 -1.32 12.63
N TRP A 245 16.79 -0.78 12.90
CA TRP A 245 15.62 -1.01 12.05
C TRP A 245 15.69 -0.24 10.74
N MET A 246 16.32 0.92 10.78
CA MET A 246 16.47 1.73 9.60
C MET A 246 17.53 1.18 8.65
N ASP A 247 18.69 0.75 9.16
CA ASP A 247 19.72 0.07 8.38
C ASP A 247 19.12 -1.13 7.63
N ARG A 248 18.25 -1.87 8.32
CA ARG A 248 17.52 -3.00 7.76
C ARG A 248 16.59 -2.56 6.62
N LEU A 249 15.76 -1.55 6.83
CA LEU A 249 14.83 -1.03 5.82
C LEU A 249 15.55 -0.45 4.59
N VAL A 250 16.58 0.37 4.78
CA VAL A 250 17.40 0.93 3.68
C VAL A 250 18.00 -0.20 2.84
N LYS A 251 18.59 -1.21 3.50
CA LYS A 251 19.16 -2.38 2.82
C LYS A 251 18.08 -3.20 2.09
N ALA A 252 16.94 -3.46 2.73
CA ALA A 252 15.87 -4.26 2.18
C ALA A 252 15.25 -3.61 0.92
N ALA A 253 14.94 -2.32 0.98
CA ALA A 253 14.43 -1.55 -0.15
C ALA A 253 15.48 -1.41 -1.27
N GLY A 254 16.71 -1.02 -0.92
CA GLY A 254 17.81 -0.81 -1.87
C GLY A 254 18.17 -2.08 -2.65
N SER A 255 18.19 -3.25 -1.99
CA SER A 255 18.47 -4.54 -2.65
C SER A 255 17.42 -4.95 -3.70
N ARG A 256 16.25 -4.29 -3.71
CA ARG A 256 15.12 -4.54 -4.62
C ARG A 256 14.92 -3.44 -5.65
N GLY A 257 15.78 -2.41 -5.65
CA GLY A 257 15.60 -1.23 -6.48
C GLY A 257 14.37 -0.40 -6.09
N ILE A 258 13.83 -0.58 -4.89
CA ILE A 258 12.70 0.20 -4.37
C ILE A 258 13.29 1.41 -3.63
N LYS A 259 12.78 2.60 -3.96
CA LYS A 259 13.08 3.83 -3.23
C LYS A 259 12.34 3.84 -1.91
N LEU A 260 13.01 4.33 -0.88
CA LEU A 260 12.43 4.55 0.43
C LEU A 260 12.13 6.04 0.57
N ASN A 261 10.85 6.40 0.60
CA ASN A 261 10.41 7.68 1.12
C ASN A 261 10.38 7.61 2.66
N TRP A 262 11.38 8.23 3.29
CA TRP A 262 11.55 8.20 4.74
C TRP A 262 11.12 9.53 5.36
N LEU A 263 10.09 9.43 6.18
CA LEU A 263 9.52 10.50 6.98
C LEU A 263 10.35 10.76 8.25
N LEU A 264 10.93 11.95 8.37
CA LEU A 264 11.60 12.40 9.59
C LEU A 264 10.66 13.22 10.46
N GLN A 265 10.20 12.64 11.57
CA GLN A 265 9.17 13.23 12.43
C GLN A 265 9.25 12.77 13.89
N SER A 266 8.25 13.17 14.67
CA SER A 266 7.93 12.81 16.05
C SER A 266 9.03 13.16 17.05
N THR A 267 8.85 14.32 17.69
CA THR A 267 9.80 14.84 18.68
C THR A 267 9.75 14.06 19.99
N PRO A 268 10.87 13.50 20.48
CA PRO A 268 10.94 12.98 21.84
C PRO A 268 10.61 14.06 22.87
N LYS A 269 9.90 13.72 23.95
CA LYS A 269 9.48 14.70 24.98
C LYS A 269 10.63 15.56 25.54
N TRP A 270 11.83 14.99 25.68
CA TRP A 270 13.03 15.70 26.17
C TRP A 270 13.60 16.73 25.18
N ALA A 271 13.20 16.67 23.91
CA ALA A 271 13.64 17.56 22.84
C ALA A 271 12.58 18.59 22.42
N ALA A 272 11.35 18.50 22.93
CA ALA A 272 10.25 19.39 22.57
C ALA A 272 10.46 20.82 23.10
N LYS A 273 10.07 21.83 22.31
CA LYS A 273 10.06 23.24 22.78
C LYS A 273 9.05 23.41 23.91
N GLN A 274 9.53 23.85 25.07
CA GLN A 274 8.73 23.95 26.30
C GLN A 274 7.52 24.89 26.16
N GLU A 275 7.68 25.98 25.40
CA GLU A 275 6.62 26.97 25.15
C GLU A 275 5.38 26.34 24.51
N TYR A 276 5.57 25.44 23.54
CA TYR A 276 4.49 24.71 22.88
C TYR A 276 4.03 23.51 23.68
N LEU A 277 4.97 22.77 24.30
CA LEU A 277 4.67 21.59 25.11
C LEU A 277 3.68 21.91 26.24
N SER A 278 3.80 23.09 26.86
CA SER A 278 2.89 23.54 27.93
C SER A 278 1.44 23.76 27.49
N MET A 279 1.18 23.85 26.19
CA MET A 279 -0.13 24.09 25.59
C MET A 279 -0.71 22.86 24.89
N THR A 280 0.06 21.77 24.81
CA THR A 280 -0.29 20.54 24.10
C THR A 280 -0.79 19.47 25.08
N ASP A 281 -1.73 18.64 24.65
CA ASP A 281 -2.14 17.45 25.40
C ASP A 281 -0.91 16.55 25.67
N GLU A 282 -0.83 15.96 26.86
CA GLU A 282 0.28 15.08 27.23
C GLU A 282 0.40 13.87 26.29
N ASN A 283 -0.64 13.47 25.56
CA ASN A 283 -0.57 12.38 24.59
C ASN A 283 -0.15 12.85 23.17
N MET A 284 0.12 14.14 22.98
CA MET A 284 0.45 14.75 21.68
C MET A 284 1.82 15.45 21.66
N TYR A 285 2.69 15.24 22.68
CA TYR A 285 4.02 15.89 22.69
C TYR A 285 4.86 15.58 21.44
N TRP A 286 4.63 14.44 20.80
CA TRP A 286 5.34 14.01 19.60
C TRP A 286 5.14 14.98 18.42
N SER A 287 4.04 15.74 18.39
CA SER A 287 3.81 16.73 17.34
C SER A 287 4.56 18.04 17.60
N VAL A 288 5.00 18.29 18.83
CA VAL A 288 5.63 19.56 19.23
C VAL A 288 6.96 19.74 18.53
N CYS A 289 7.15 20.91 17.91
CA CYS A 289 8.40 21.22 17.24
C CYS A 289 9.59 21.17 18.23
N PRO A 290 10.74 20.66 17.80
CA PRO A 290 11.88 20.45 18.67
C PRO A 290 12.70 21.72 18.89
N VAL A 291 13.48 21.71 19.98
CA VAL A 291 14.57 22.65 20.20
C VAL A 291 15.61 22.49 19.09
N GLU A 292 16.01 23.61 18.49
CA GLU A 292 16.77 23.67 17.25
C GLU A 292 18.12 22.94 17.35
N GLU A 293 18.86 23.10 18.44
CA GLU A 293 20.17 22.46 18.60
C GLU A 293 20.06 20.94 18.78
N LYS A 294 18.94 20.45 19.34
CA LYS A 294 18.69 19.01 19.52
C LYS A 294 18.31 18.38 18.19
N TRP A 295 17.45 19.05 17.42
CA TRP A 295 17.09 18.62 16.07
C TRP A 295 18.30 18.57 15.13
N ASP A 296 19.15 19.60 15.15
CA ASP A 296 20.36 19.64 14.32
C ASP A 296 21.30 18.46 14.56
N LYS A 297 21.47 18.06 15.83
CA LYS A 297 22.29 16.88 16.18
C LYS A 297 21.68 15.60 15.60
N TYR A 298 20.38 15.42 15.73
CA TYR A 298 19.66 14.30 15.16
C TYR A 298 19.77 14.26 13.63
N ALA A 299 19.47 15.38 12.97
CA ALA A 299 19.57 15.52 11.52
C ALA A 299 21.00 15.27 11.02
N ARG A 300 22.03 15.74 11.73
CA ARG A 300 23.44 15.53 11.36
C ARG A 300 23.84 14.06 11.45
N ALA A 301 23.44 13.36 12.51
CA ALA A 301 23.71 11.93 12.65
C ALA A 301 23.05 11.11 11.51
N LEU A 302 21.82 11.46 11.11
CA LEU A 302 21.15 10.86 9.97
C LEU A 302 21.85 11.17 8.65
N ALA A 303 22.24 12.43 8.43
CA ALA A 303 22.92 12.86 7.23
C ALA A 303 24.27 12.14 7.05
N GLU A 304 25.09 12.12 8.09
CA GLU A 304 26.40 11.45 8.10
C GLU A 304 26.29 9.96 7.79
N ARG A 305 25.22 9.31 8.27
CA ARG A 305 25.00 7.89 8.06
C ARG A 305 24.41 7.56 6.68
N TYR A 306 23.42 8.31 6.23
CA TYR A 306 22.56 7.89 5.11
C TYR A 306 22.46 8.86 3.94
N ALA A 307 22.94 10.12 4.05
CA ALA A 307 22.73 11.09 2.97
C ALA A 307 23.36 10.69 1.62
N LYS A 308 24.33 9.77 1.63
CA LYS A 308 24.99 9.22 0.43
C LYS A 308 24.26 8.02 -0.20
N GLU A 309 23.20 7.54 0.44
CA GLU A 309 22.36 6.46 -0.08
C GLU A 309 21.39 7.00 -1.15
N ASN A 310 21.58 6.62 -2.42
CA ASN A 310 20.78 7.10 -3.55
C ASN A 310 19.34 6.55 -3.59
N GLY A 311 19.00 5.66 -2.66
CA GLY A 311 17.69 5.03 -2.56
C GLY A 311 16.70 5.77 -1.67
N ILE A 312 17.11 6.85 -0.99
CA ILE A 312 16.27 7.54 0.00
C ILE A 312 15.75 8.86 -0.53
N LEU A 313 14.43 9.04 -0.41
CA LEU A 313 13.71 10.28 -0.59
C LEU A 313 13.38 10.81 0.81
N TRP A 314 13.94 11.95 1.20
CA TRP A 314 13.80 12.48 2.57
C TRP A 314 12.59 13.41 2.66
N GLU A 315 11.53 12.97 3.35
CA GLU A 315 10.34 13.76 3.64
C GLU A 315 10.44 14.32 5.06
N ILE A 316 10.50 15.65 5.19
CA ILE A 316 10.71 16.30 6.49
C ILE A 316 9.38 16.66 7.12
N TRP A 317 9.02 15.94 8.17
CA TRP A 317 7.77 16.03 8.91
C TRP A 317 6.53 15.52 8.16
N ASN A 318 5.42 15.29 8.86
CA ASN A 318 4.11 14.94 8.29
C ASN A 318 3.13 16.08 8.49
N GLU A 319 2.43 16.51 7.43
CA GLU A 319 1.29 17.44 7.52
C GLU A 319 1.52 18.61 8.48
N PRO A 320 2.54 19.45 8.22
CA PRO A 320 2.90 20.53 9.12
C PRO A 320 1.81 21.61 9.22
N ASP A 321 0.88 21.66 8.26
CA ASP A 321 -0.32 22.51 8.27
C ASP A 321 -1.52 21.89 9.00
N TRP A 322 -1.35 20.74 9.67
CA TRP A 322 -2.36 20.05 10.48
C TRP A 322 -1.91 19.83 11.93
N GLU A 323 -2.58 18.93 12.67
CA GLU A 323 -2.30 18.59 14.07
C GLU A 323 -0.98 17.83 14.29
N PHE A 324 -0.36 17.34 13.22
CA PHE A 324 0.90 16.60 13.28
C PHE A 324 2.12 17.48 13.58
N PHE A 325 2.01 18.81 13.52
CA PHE A 325 3.04 19.75 13.96
C PHE A 325 2.46 20.76 14.95
N THR A 326 3.03 20.89 16.14
CA THR A 326 2.70 21.98 17.07
C THR A 326 3.83 23.01 17.07
N GLY A 327 3.55 24.16 16.48
CA GLY A 327 4.47 25.28 16.27
C GLY A 327 3.92 26.18 15.16
N LYS A 328 4.56 27.33 14.96
CA LYS A 328 4.18 28.26 13.89
C LYS A 328 4.74 27.77 12.54
N PRO A 329 4.18 28.22 11.38
CA PRO A 329 4.76 27.92 10.08
C PRO A 329 6.26 28.27 9.99
N GLU A 330 6.69 29.36 10.65
CA GLU A 330 8.09 29.77 10.68
C GLU A 330 8.99 28.78 11.43
N ASP A 331 8.49 28.13 12.49
CA ASP A 331 9.23 27.08 13.21
C ASP A 331 9.51 25.89 12.29
N TYR A 332 8.49 25.45 11.54
CA TYR A 332 8.63 24.36 10.60
C TYR A 332 9.57 24.70 9.43
N LEU A 333 9.43 25.90 8.84
CA LEU A 333 10.29 26.32 7.74
C LEU A 333 11.75 26.48 8.17
N SER A 334 12.00 26.96 9.40
CA SER A 334 13.34 26.99 9.99
C SER A 334 13.91 25.58 10.16
N LEU A 335 13.12 24.65 10.70
CA LEU A 335 13.52 23.24 10.85
C LEU A 335 13.86 22.59 9.50
N LEU A 336 13.03 22.79 8.48
CA LEU A 336 13.26 22.29 7.12
C LEU A 336 14.54 22.87 6.50
N GLU A 337 14.74 24.19 6.61
CA GLU A 337 15.93 24.87 6.10
C GLU A 337 17.21 24.35 6.76
N ARG A 338 17.20 24.20 8.08
CA ARG A 338 18.35 23.68 8.86
C ARG A 338 18.68 22.25 8.46
N THR A 339 17.65 21.39 8.36
CA THR A 339 17.80 20.00 7.91
C THR A 339 18.43 19.95 6.52
N ALA A 340 17.90 20.72 5.58
CA ALA A 340 18.41 20.78 4.21
C ALA A 340 19.89 21.21 4.17
N LYS A 341 20.28 22.23 4.94
CA LYS A 341 21.68 22.68 5.03
C LYS A 341 22.60 21.59 5.56
N ILE A 342 22.22 20.95 6.67
CA ILE A 342 22.99 19.85 7.28
C ILE A 342 23.17 18.69 6.31
N PHE A 343 22.10 18.25 5.65
CA PHE A 343 22.20 17.15 4.69
C PHE A 343 23.05 17.51 3.48
N ARG A 344 22.97 18.75 2.98
CA ARG A 344 23.77 19.22 1.84
C ARG A 344 25.25 19.44 2.16
N GLU A 345 25.60 19.72 3.42
CA GLU A 345 27.00 19.70 3.89
C GLU A 345 27.64 18.32 3.70
N VAL A 346 26.87 17.25 3.91
CA VAL A 346 27.33 15.86 3.79
C VAL A 346 27.23 15.34 2.34
N ASN A 347 26.10 15.60 1.67
CA ASN A 347 25.87 15.26 0.28
C ASN A 347 25.10 16.39 -0.44
N PRO A 348 25.77 17.20 -1.28
CA PRO A 348 25.12 18.27 -2.04
C PRO A 348 24.00 17.81 -2.97
N SER A 349 24.00 16.53 -3.38
CA SER A 349 23.02 15.95 -4.31
C SER A 349 21.88 15.20 -3.62
N VAL A 350 21.79 15.27 -2.28
CA VAL A 350 20.70 14.63 -1.52
C VAL A 350 19.32 15.07 -2.01
N TYR A 351 18.36 14.15 -2.03
CA TYR A 351 16.98 14.40 -2.42
C TYR A 351 16.08 14.58 -1.19
N LEU A 352 15.69 15.82 -0.90
CA LEU A 352 14.95 16.19 0.31
C LEU A 352 13.84 17.18 -0.02
N TYR A 353 12.67 17.00 0.61
CA TYR A 353 11.49 17.85 0.42
C TYR A 353 10.66 17.93 1.72
N PRO A 354 9.79 18.95 1.88
CA PRO A 354 8.89 19.07 3.03
C PRO A 354 7.89 17.92 3.15
N GLY A 355 7.30 17.76 4.33
CA GLY A 355 6.10 16.96 4.55
C GLY A 355 4.92 17.40 3.70
N GLY A 356 4.08 16.43 3.34
CA GLY A 356 2.87 16.67 2.54
C GLY A 356 1.89 17.59 3.25
N LEU A 357 1.49 18.69 2.59
CA LEU A 357 0.44 19.59 3.08
C LEU A 357 -0.96 18.98 2.85
N THR A 358 -1.86 19.14 3.83
CA THR A 358 -3.27 18.70 3.70
C THR A 358 -4.12 19.67 2.89
N VAL A 359 -3.77 20.97 2.93
CA VAL A 359 -4.37 22.07 2.14
C VAL A 359 -5.89 22.25 2.30
N VAL A 360 -6.49 21.68 3.34
CA VAL A 360 -7.91 21.87 3.62
C VAL A 360 -8.10 23.11 4.48
N ASN A 361 -8.64 24.17 3.88
CA ASN A 361 -9.10 25.35 4.61
C ASN A 361 -10.53 25.10 5.11
N GLU A 362 -10.73 24.19 6.07
CA GLU A 362 -11.96 24.16 6.88
C GLU A 362 -11.74 25.07 8.10
N PRO A 363 -12.13 26.37 8.05
CA PRO A 363 -11.77 27.33 9.09
C PRO A 363 -12.46 27.04 10.43
N SER A 364 -13.44 26.13 10.40
CA SER A 364 -14.16 25.65 11.57
C SER A 364 -13.38 24.61 12.38
N ASP A 365 -12.38 23.96 11.78
CA ASP A 365 -11.50 23.01 12.44
C ASP A 365 -10.17 23.68 12.80
N TYR A 366 -10.00 23.95 14.10
CA TYR A 366 -8.82 24.65 14.64
C TYR A 366 -7.51 23.91 14.43
N ARG A 367 -7.55 22.64 13.99
CA ARG A 367 -6.38 21.83 13.68
C ARG A 367 -5.76 22.20 12.33
N TYR A 368 -6.55 22.71 11.38
CA TYR A 368 -6.02 23.24 10.12
C TYR A 368 -5.34 24.59 10.37
N LYS A 369 -4.15 24.72 9.82
CA LYS A 369 -3.42 25.98 9.73
C LYS A 369 -3.52 26.50 8.31
N ASP A 370 -3.36 27.81 8.17
CA ASP A 370 -3.24 28.43 6.86
C ASP A 370 -1.99 27.89 6.13
N SER A 371 -2.17 27.22 4.99
CA SER A 371 -1.08 26.63 4.20
C SER A 371 -0.27 27.66 3.39
N ARG A 372 -0.75 28.91 3.24
CA ARG A 372 -0.10 29.95 2.41
C ARG A 372 1.34 30.28 2.83
N PRO A 373 1.67 30.45 4.15
CA PRO A 373 3.04 30.68 4.58
C PRO A 373 3.98 29.52 4.22
N TYR A 374 3.48 28.28 4.21
CA TYR A 374 4.26 27.10 3.85
C TYR A 374 4.63 27.13 2.36
N PHE A 375 3.67 27.35 1.46
CA PHE A 375 3.95 27.50 0.03
C PHE A 375 4.94 28.64 -0.26
N ALA A 376 4.77 29.80 0.37
CA ALA A 376 5.73 30.91 0.24
C ALA A 376 7.13 30.53 0.77
N GLY A 377 7.20 29.74 1.84
CA GLY A 377 8.45 29.16 2.34
C GLY A 377 9.10 28.18 1.37
N PHE A 378 8.33 27.25 0.81
CA PHE A 378 8.82 26.26 -0.15
C PHE A 378 9.38 26.93 -1.40
N ARG A 379 8.74 28.00 -1.91
CA ARG A 379 9.28 28.82 -2.99
C ARG A 379 10.69 29.31 -2.66
N ARG A 380 10.87 29.95 -1.49
CA ARG A 380 12.19 30.47 -1.08
C ARG A 380 13.24 29.36 -0.97
N LEU A 381 12.87 28.20 -0.45
CA LEU A 381 13.81 27.08 -0.28
C LEU A 381 14.16 26.39 -1.62
N LEU A 382 13.23 26.33 -2.57
CA LEU A 382 13.49 25.87 -3.94
C LEU A 382 14.41 26.85 -4.67
N ASP A 383 14.17 28.16 -4.55
CA ASP A 383 15.04 29.22 -5.09
C ASP A 383 16.47 29.13 -4.55
N GLY A 384 16.59 28.87 -3.24
CA GLY A 384 17.86 28.62 -2.57
C GLY A 384 18.49 27.26 -2.88
N LYS A 385 17.83 26.41 -3.69
CA LYS A 385 18.24 25.03 -3.99
C LYS A 385 18.47 24.17 -2.74
N LEU A 386 17.71 24.46 -1.67
CA LEU A 386 17.80 23.74 -0.41
C LEU A 386 16.90 22.51 -0.38
N ILE A 387 15.74 22.56 -1.04
CA ILE A 387 14.86 21.39 -1.25
C ILE A 387 14.76 21.06 -2.73
N ASN A 388 14.40 19.82 -3.05
CA ASN A 388 14.30 19.31 -4.42
C ASN A 388 12.89 19.41 -5.00
N ASN A 389 11.88 19.32 -4.13
CA ASN A 389 10.47 19.32 -4.51
C ASN A 389 9.62 19.81 -3.32
N TYR A 390 8.30 19.79 -3.46
CA TYR A 390 7.34 19.86 -2.37
C TYR A 390 6.22 18.82 -2.56
N SER A 391 5.48 18.55 -1.49
CA SER A 391 4.45 17.51 -1.48
C SER A 391 3.14 17.94 -0.84
N VAL A 392 2.10 17.16 -1.09
CA VAL A 392 0.72 17.36 -0.66
C VAL A 392 0.06 16.02 -0.38
N HIS A 393 -1.03 16.02 0.40
CA HIS A 393 -1.87 14.85 0.66
C HIS A 393 -3.30 15.11 0.18
N ILE A 394 -3.75 14.37 -0.84
CA ILE A 394 -5.05 14.60 -1.46
C ILE A 394 -5.95 13.37 -1.28
N HIS A 395 -6.60 13.27 -0.12
CA HIS A 395 -7.59 12.22 0.19
C HIS A 395 -8.95 12.47 -0.47
N GLY A 396 -9.88 11.53 -0.29
CA GLY A 396 -11.25 11.60 -0.78
C GLY A 396 -11.47 10.84 -2.09
N THR A 397 -12.72 10.57 -2.42
CA THR A 397 -13.16 9.90 -3.65
C THR A 397 -12.99 10.81 -4.87
N PHE A 398 -12.60 10.24 -6.01
CA PHE A 398 -12.58 10.95 -7.29
C PHE A 398 -13.99 11.46 -7.64
N GLY A 399 -14.14 12.62 -8.29
CA GLY A 399 -15.49 13.14 -8.61
C GLY A 399 -16.11 13.98 -7.49
N GLU A 400 -15.68 13.81 -6.24
CA GLU A 400 -16.29 14.54 -5.14
C GLU A 400 -15.73 15.95 -4.95
N LYS A 401 -16.58 16.80 -4.36
CA LYS A 401 -16.25 18.19 -4.05
C LYS A 401 -15.01 18.30 -3.16
N TYR A 402 -14.80 17.37 -2.23
CA TYR A 402 -13.64 17.39 -1.35
C TYR A 402 -12.34 17.24 -2.13
N PHE A 403 -12.23 16.23 -3.01
CA PHE A 403 -11.02 16.00 -3.81
C PHE A 403 -10.69 17.21 -4.70
N TYR A 404 -11.66 17.68 -5.50
CA TYR A 404 -11.43 18.80 -6.40
C TYR A 404 -11.25 20.13 -5.65
N GLY A 405 -11.96 20.35 -4.55
CA GLY A 405 -11.80 21.55 -3.73
C GLY A 405 -10.41 21.64 -3.11
N THR A 406 -9.88 20.54 -2.57
CA THR A 406 -8.50 20.48 -2.05
C THR A 406 -7.49 20.73 -3.17
N LEU A 407 -7.67 20.11 -4.34
CA LEU A 407 -6.78 20.30 -5.49
C LEU A 407 -6.81 21.75 -6.01
N GLU A 408 -7.99 22.35 -6.16
CA GLU A 408 -8.17 23.74 -6.59
C GLU A 408 -7.49 24.70 -5.63
N GLU A 409 -7.71 24.52 -4.32
CA GLU A 409 -7.14 25.37 -3.28
C GLU A 409 -5.62 25.23 -3.21
N MET A 410 -5.10 24.00 -3.31
CA MET A 410 -3.68 23.72 -3.42
C MET A 410 -3.07 24.41 -4.65
N THR A 411 -3.69 24.23 -5.81
CA THR A 411 -3.20 24.82 -7.06
C THR A 411 -3.21 26.34 -6.98
N ARG A 412 -4.26 26.93 -6.40
CA ARG A 412 -4.39 28.38 -6.21
C ARG A 412 -3.27 28.92 -5.31
N GLN A 413 -3.09 28.33 -4.11
CA GLN A 413 -2.08 28.79 -3.16
C GLN A 413 -0.65 28.58 -3.67
N ALA A 414 -0.38 27.45 -4.34
CA ALA A 414 0.91 27.21 -4.98
C ALA A 414 1.21 28.27 -6.05
N LYS A 415 0.24 28.57 -6.93
CA LYS A 415 0.39 29.61 -7.96
C LYS A 415 0.59 31.01 -7.36
N GLU A 416 -0.13 31.35 -6.31
CA GLU A 416 0.06 32.62 -5.57
C GLU A 416 1.47 32.75 -4.98
N ALA A 417 2.08 31.63 -4.57
CA ALA A 417 3.46 31.58 -4.12
C ALA A 417 4.49 31.47 -5.27
N GLY A 418 4.07 31.43 -6.53
CA GLY A 418 4.95 31.26 -7.69
C GLY A 418 5.53 29.86 -7.83
N LEU A 419 4.82 28.83 -7.37
CA LEU A 419 5.18 27.43 -7.52
C LEU A 419 4.48 26.79 -8.71
N SER A 420 5.18 25.85 -9.35
CA SER A 420 4.61 24.94 -10.36
C SER A 420 4.01 23.73 -9.67
N THR A 421 2.88 23.24 -10.16
CA THR A 421 2.31 21.94 -9.76
C THR A 421 2.88 20.76 -10.55
N GLU A 422 3.72 21.02 -11.56
CA GLU A 422 4.44 19.99 -12.30
C GLU A 422 5.51 19.34 -11.42
N GLY A 423 5.59 18.02 -11.47
CA GLY A 423 6.55 17.18 -10.75
C GLY A 423 6.27 17.01 -9.25
N ILE A 424 5.23 17.64 -8.69
CA ILE A 424 4.98 17.60 -7.24
C ILE A 424 4.61 16.19 -6.77
N TYR A 425 4.82 15.92 -5.48
CA TYR A 425 4.55 14.60 -4.92
C TYR A 425 3.25 14.57 -4.13
N ASN A 426 2.39 13.60 -4.44
CA ASN A 426 1.26 13.23 -3.59
C ASN A 426 1.71 12.08 -2.68
N THR A 427 2.35 12.43 -1.55
CA THR A 427 3.04 11.47 -0.67
C THR A 427 2.11 10.65 0.20
N GLU A 428 0.82 10.99 0.24
CA GLU A 428 -0.22 10.19 0.87
C GLU A 428 -1.56 10.55 0.23
N ALA A 429 -2.20 9.57 -0.41
CA ALA A 429 -3.56 9.75 -0.89
C ALA A 429 -4.33 8.44 -0.85
N GLY A 430 -5.48 8.49 -0.19
CA GLY A 430 -6.36 7.35 -0.01
C GLY A 430 -7.79 7.61 -0.44
N VAL A 431 -8.53 6.52 -0.59
CA VAL A 431 -9.99 6.51 -0.75
C VAL A 431 -10.54 5.61 0.35
N PHE A 432 -11.25 6.18 1.31
CA PHE A 432 -12.01 5.42 2.28
C PHE A 432 -13.32 4.95 1.66
N GLU A 433 -13.41 3.66 1.36
CA GLU A 433 -14.62 3.06 0.82
C GLU A 433 -14.66 1.57 1.18
N THR A 434 -15.84 1.12 1.61
CA THR A 434 -16.09 -0.29 1.98
C THR A 434 -16.50 -1.14 0.79
N ASN A 435 -17.10 -0.53 -0.24
CA ASN A 435 -17.32 -1.19 -1.51
C ASN A 435 -16.02 -1.27 -2.33
N GLU A 436 -15.43 -2.45 -2.42
CA GLU A 436 -14.14 -2.63 -3.10
C GLU A 436 -14.13 -2.23 -4.58
N GLN A 437 -15.26 -2.34 -5.28
CA GLN A 437 -15.35 -1.91 -6.68
C GLN A 437 -15.26 -0.39 -6.76
N THR A 438 -16.07 0.30 -5.97
CA THR A 438 -16.05 1.76 -5.86
C THR A 438 -14.67 2.25 -5.42
N GLN A 439 -14.07 1.63 -4.39
CA GLN A 439 -12.71 1.96 -3.95
C GLN A 439 -11.71 1.88 -5.12
N ALA A 440 -11.73 0.79 -5.89
CA ALA A 440 -10.83 0.60 -7.02
C ALA A 440 -11.03 1.67 -8.11
N GLU A 441 -12.28 1.96 -8.48
CA GLU A 441 -12.63 2.92 -9.54
C GLU A 441 -12.14 4.34 -9.20
N HIS A 442 -12.47 4.81 -8.00
CA HIS A 442 -12.06 6.13 -7.55
C HIS A 442 -10.54 6.21 -7.37
N LEU A 443 -9.91 5.15 -6.83
CA LEU A 443 -8.46 5.16 -6.63
C LEU A 443 -7.70 5.19 -7.97
N MET A 444 -8.06 4.33 -8.92
CA MET A 444 -7.36 4.30 -10.22
C MET A 444 -7.57 5.62 -10.98
N SER A 445 -8.79 6.16 -10.97
CA SER A 445 -9.08 7.47 -11.56
C SER A 445 -8.24 8.58 -10.93
N LYS A 446 -8.04 8.58 -9.61
CA LYS A 446 -7.16 9.54 -8.92
C LYS A 446 -5.72 9.43 -9.38
N ILE A 447 -5.16 8.22 -9.40
CA ILE A 447 -3.76 7.99 -9.79
C ILE A 447 -3.52 8.46 -11.23
N LEU A 448 -4.42 8.08 -12.14
CA LEU A 448 -4.37 8.48 -13.54
C LEU A 448 -4.52 9.99 -13.68
N TYR A 449 -5.45 10.61 -12.97
CA TYR A 449 -5.64 12.05 -12.98
C TYR A 449 -4.39 12.79 -12.49
N THR A 450 -3.83 12.41 -11.34
CA THR A 450 -2.63 13.07 -10.80
C THR A 450 -1.44 12.94 -11.74
N ARG A 451 -1.22 11.75 -12.29
CA ARG A 451 -0.15 11.51 -13.25
C ARG A 451 -0.37 12.30 -14.55
N GLY A 452 -1.61 12.32 -15.05
CA GLY A 452 -2.03 13.11 -16.20
C GLY A 452 -1.82 14.61 -15.98
N HIS A 453 -1.97 15.10 -14.76
CA HIS A 453 -1.79 16.51 -14.40
C HIS A 453 -0.36 16.83 -13.93
N GLY A 454 0.61 16.00 -14.32
CA GLY A 454 2.04 16.30 -14.15
C GLY A 454 2.61 15.99 -12.77
N PHE A 455 1.87 15.33 -11.86
CA PHE A 455 2.45 14.92 -10.59
C PHE A 455 3.57 13.88 -10.84
N GLY A 456 4.62 13.93 -10.01
CA GLY A 456 5.74 12.98 -10.11
C GLY A 456 5.59 11.73 -9.24
N MET A 457 4.63 11.73 -8.29
CA MET A 457 4.44 10.64 -7.34
C MET A 457 2.99 10.53 -6.88
N TYR A 458 2.53 9.30 -6.68
CA TYR A 458 1.34 8.98 -5.91
C TYR A 458 1.64 7.83 -4.94
N VAL A 459 1.45 8.04 -3.65
CA VAL A 459 1.56 7.01 -2.62
C VAL A 459 0.17 6.58 -2.17
N GLN A 460 -0.17 5.31 -2.41
CA GLN A 460 -1.44 4.75 -1.99
C GLN A 460 -1.53 4.59 -0.47
N TYR A 461 -2.47 5.34 0.13
CA TYR A 461 -2.85 5.21 1.54
C TYR A 461 -4.18 4.42 1.69
N SER A 462 -4.20 3.25 2.31
CA SER A 462 -3.05 2.47 2.80
C SER A 462 -2.80 1.26 1.91
N PHE A 463 -1.60 0.68 2.02
CA PHE A 463 -1.29 -0.58 1.35
C PHE A 463 -2.10 -1.73 1.95
N ARG A 464 -2.09 -1.83 3.28
CA ARG A 464 -2.71 -2.91 4.04
C ARG A 464 -3.39 -2.37 5.29
N ALA A 465 -4.45 -3.06 5.71
CA ALA A 465 -5.09 -2.76 6.98
C ALA A 465 -4.18 -3.19 8.14
N VAL A 466 -4.33 -2.54 9.29
CA VAL A 466 -3.63 -2.95 10.52
C VAL A 466 -4.39 -4.10 11.20
N PRO A 467 -3.74 -5.05 11.88
CA PRO A 467 -4.43 -6.20 12.48
C PRO A 467 -5.53 -5.86 13.49
N SER A 468 -5.45 -4.71 14.16
CA SER A 468 -6.49 -4.20 15.08
C SER A 468 -7.78 -3.75 14.37
N GLN A 469 -7.69 -3.44 13.07
CA GLN A 469 -8.81 -3.07 12.19
C GLN A 469 -8.60 -3.78 10.84
N PRO A 470 -8.87 -5.10 10.76
CA PRO A 470 -8.47 -5.94 9.63
C PRO A 470 -9.09 -5.53 8.29
N GLU A 471 -10.18 -4.76 8.32
CA GLU A 471 -10.79 -4.09 7.16
C GLU A 471 -11.14 -2.64 7.57
N ASP A 472 -10.35 -1.67 7.12
CA ASP A 472 -10.43 -0.27 7.55
C ASP A 472 -10.95 0.69 6.47
N GLY A 473 -11.43 0.17 5.33
CA GLY A 473 -11.90 0.98 4.18
C GLY A 473 -10.82 1.75 3.42
N TRP A 474 -9.60 1.91 3.95
CA TRP A 474 -8.49 2.62 3.31
C TRP A 474 -7.59 1.68 2.51
N ALA A 475 -7.36 0.49 3.06
CA ALA A 475 -6.35 -0.39 2.55
C ALA A 475 -6.75 -1.10 1.26
N ILE A 476 -5.80 -1.35 0.36
CA ILE A 476 -6.00 -2.19 -0.85
C ILE A 476 -5.74 -3.69 -0.59
N PHE A 477 -5.13 -4.02 0.54
CA PHE A 477 -5.05 -5.37 1.11
C PHE A 477 -5.65 -5.37 2.53
N ASP A 478 -6.18 -6.51 2.97
CA ASP A 478 -6.51 -6.66 4.40
C ASP A 478 -5.24 -6.85 5.27
N SER A 479 -5.42 -7.00 6.59
CA SER A 479 -4.29 -7.19 7.52
C SER A 479 -3.48 -8.48 7.31
N TYR A 480 -3.96 -9.36 6.46
CA TYR A 480 -3.38 -10.66 6.12
C TYR A 480 -2.75 -10.66 4.72
N LEU A 481 -2.65 -9.50 4.07
CA LEU A 481 -2.32 -9.31 2.65
C LEU A 481 -3.16 -10.18 1.71
N GLN A 482 -4.44 -10.40 2.01
CA GLN A 482 -5.36 -10.88 0.98
C GLN A 482 -5.81 -9.68 0.13
N PRO A 483 -5.76 -9.79 -1.21
CA PRO A 483 -6.00 -8.65 -2.07
C PRO A 483 -7.48 -8.25 -2.09
N LYS A 484 -7.72 -6.95 -2.09
CA LYS A 484 -8.98 -6.36 -2.54
C LYS A 484 -8.91 -6.07 -4.03
N LYS A 485 -10.05 -5.75 -4.65
CA LYS A 485 -10.11 -5.37 -6.07
C LYS A 485 -9.14 -4.24 -6.45
N ALA A 486 -8.99 -3.23 -5.57
CA ALA A 486 -8.09 -2.11 -5.79
C ALA A 486 -6.62 -2.53 -5.94
N ALA A 487 -6.17 -3.60 -5.27
CA ALA A 487 -4.81 -4.12 -5.44
C ALA A 487 -4.57 -4.70 -6.84
N ILE A 488 -5.55 -5.44 -7.37
CA ILE A 488 -5.49 -5.99 -8.73
C ILE A 488 -5.47 -4.86 -9.77
N ALA A 489 -6.36 -3.89 -9.61
CA ALA A 489 -6.42 -2.74 -10.52
C ALA A 489 -5.12 -1.91 -10.47
N TYR A 490 -4.53 -1.73 -9.29
CA TYR A 490 -3.28 -0.99 -9.14
C TYR A 490 -2.10 -1.72 -9.80
N ALA A 491 -1.99 -3.05 -9.61
CA ALA A 491 -1.02 -3.87 -10.34
C ALA A 491 -1.19 -3.72 -11.85
N VAL A 492 -2.41 -3.76 -12.37
CA VAL A 492 -2.66 -3.62 -13.82
C VAL A 492 -2.25 -2.25 -14.31
N LEU A 493 -2.60 -1.18 -13.60
CA LEU A 493 -2.20 0.19 -13.93
C LEU A 493 -0.67 0.28 -14.04
N ILE A 494 0.06 -0.22 -13.05
CA ILE A 494 1.53 -0.24 -13.05
C ILE A 494 2.07 -1.11 -14.19
N GLY A 495 1.48 -2.28 -14.43
CA GLY A 495 1.90 -3.19 -15.51
C GLY A 495 1.74 -2.57 -16.89
N LYS A 496 0.70 -1.75 -17.10
CA LYS A 496 0.45 -1.04 -18.36
C LYS A 496 1.31 0.21 -18.51
N LEU A 497 1.54 0.96 -17.44
CA LEU A 497 2.05 2.32 -17.53
C LEU A 497 3.41 2.55 -16.83
N GLY A 498 3.90 1.59 -16.05
CA GLY A 498 5.07 1.75 -15.18
C GLY A 498 6.39 1.94 -15.94
N GLN A 499 6.43 1.52 -17.20
CA GLN A 499 7.59 1.72 -18.09
C GLN A 499 7.34 2.83 -19.14
N CYS A 500 6.16 3.43 -19.15
CA CYS A 500 5.77 4.44 -20.12
C CYS A 500 5.97 5.85 -19.56
N GLU A 501 6.14 6.83 -20.43
CA GLU A 501 6.06 8.27 -20.13
C GLU A 501 4.82 8.86 -20.79
N LYS A 502 4.29 9.96 -20.25
CA LYS A 502 3.15 10.65 -20.87
C LYS A 502 3.62 11.35 -22.15
N THR A 503 3.00 11.05 -23.29
CA THR A 503 3.36 11.60 -24.60
C THR A 503 2.32 12.57 -25.16
N GLY A 504 1.09 12.57 -24.62
CA GLY A 504 0.06 13.51 -25.04
C GLY A 504 -1.21 13.43 -24.21
N THR A 505 -2.08 14.43 -24.38
CA THR A 505 -3.43 14.47 -23.80
C THR A 505 -4.43 14.61 -24.94
N VAL A 506 -5.39 13.70 -25.00
CA VAL A 506 -6.50 13.73 -25.94
C VAL A 506 -7.66 14.55 -25.39
N SER A 507 -7.95 14.39 -24.10
CA SER A 507 -9.04 15.10 -23.42
C SER A 507 -8.71 15.31 -21.95
N ASP A 508 -8.99 16.52 -21.46
CA ASP A 508 -8.81 16.94 -20.06
C ASP A 508 -10.13 17.49 -19.49
N GLU A 509 -11.22 16.83 -19.84
CA GLU A 509 -12.57 17.24 -19.45
C GLU A 509 -13.11 16.27 -18.40
N ARG A 510 -13.88 16.77 -17.44
CA ARG A 510 -14.44 15.92 -16.37
C ARG A 510 -15.30 14.76 -16.90
N MET A 511 -15.97 14.98 -18.02
CA MET A 511 -16.74 13.95 -18.70
C MET A 511 -15.85 12.86 -19.31
N LEU A 512 -14.63 13.21 -19.73
CA LEU A 512 -13.69 12.33 -20.41
C LEU A 512 -12.25 12.83 -20.19
N TYR A 513 -11.49 12.10 -19.39
CA TYR A 513 -10.04 12.19 -19.31
C TYR A 513 -9.45 11.12 -20.22
N ALA A 514 -8.54 11.54 -21.11
CA ALA A 514 -7.84 10.64 -22.00
C ALA A 514 -6.40 11.11 -22.22
N ASP A 515 -5.45 10.33 -21.72
CA ASP A 515 -4.01 10.58 -21.84
C ASP A 515 -3.33 9.43 -22.59
N ILE A 516 -2.28 9.77 -23.34
CA ILE A 516 -1.43 8.83 -24.06
C ILE A 516 -0.12 8.67 -23.30
N TYR A 517 0.23 7.42 -23.03
CA TYR A 517 1.52 7.03 -22.44
C TYR A 517 2.26 6.12 -23.41
N GLY A 518 3.58 6.22 -23.53
CA GLY A 518 4.36 5.33 -24.39
C GLY A 518 5.75 5.03 -23.88
N ASP A 519 6.32 3.91 -24.33
CA ASP A 519 7.69 3.47 -24.04
C ASP A 519 8.60 3.49 -25.29
N GLY A 520 8.10 4.09 -26.37
CA GLY A 520 8.73 4.13 -27.69
C GLY A 520 8.49 2.90 -28.57
N LYS A 521 7.88 1.83 -28.03
CA LYS A 521 7.46 0.63 -28.78
C LYS A 521 5.95 0.52 -28.87
N GLN A 522 5.26 0.80 -27.77
CA GLN A 522 3.81 0.78 -27.67
C GLN A 522 3.29 2.09 -27.09
N SER A 523 2.02 2.36 -27.37
CA SER A 523 1.25 3.42 -26.71
C SER A 523 0.08 2.83 -25.93
N VAL A 524 -0.18 3.37 -24.76
CA VAL A 524 -1.33 3.07 -23.93
C VAL A 524 -2.15 4.34 -23.76
N VAL A 525 -3.38 4.33 -24.26
CA VAL A 525 -4.34 5.41 -24.01
C VAL A 525 -5.22 5.00 -22.82
N THR A 526 -5.20 5.82 -21.77
CA THR A 526 -6.03 5.61 -20.59
C THR A 526 -7.33 6.40 -20.74
N VAL A 527 -8.49 5.79 -20.53
CA VAL A 527 -9.80 6.45 -20.70
C VAL A 527 -10.64 6.30 -19.45
N PHE A 528 -11.03 7.41 -18.83
CA PHE A 528 -11.91 7.44 -17.66
C PHE A 528 -12.68 8.78 -17.58
N GLY A 529 -13.67 8.90 -16.70
CA GLY A 529 -14.46 10.13 -16.55
C GLY A 529 -15.92 9.89 -16.19
N GLU A 530 -16.75 10.93 -16.29
CA GLU A 530 -18.16 10.89 -15.85
C GLU A 530 -19.17 10.53 -16.94
N GLY A 531 -18.72 10.22 -18.17
CA GLY A 531 -19.59 9.60 -19.18
C GLY A 531 -19.43 10.06 -20.63
N GLY A 532 -18.43 10.89 -20.92
CA GLY A 532 -18.07 11.30 -22.28
C GLY A 532 -17.59 10.12 -23.13
N THR A 533 -17.49 10.31 -24.44
CA THR A 533 -17.15 9.25 -25.39
C THR A 533 -15.87 9.60 -26.16
N LEU A 534 -14.90 8.70 -26.11
CA LEU A 534 -13.72 8.73 -26.96
C LEU A 534 -14.00 7.95 -28.25
N THR A 535 -13.74 8.56 -29.39
CA THR A 535 -13.74 7.88 -30.70
C THR A 535 -12.31 7.59 -31.10
N LEU A 536 -12.04 6.33 -31.46
CA LEU A 536 -10.70 5.84 -31.78
C LEU A 536 -10.35 6.14 -33.25
N PRO A 537 -9.05 6.18 -33.61
CA PRO A 537 -8.64 6.33 -35.01
C PRO A 537 -9.13 5.17 -35.89
N GLU A 538 -9.61 5.49 -37.10
CA GLU A 538 -9.98 4.49 -38.08
C GLU A 538 -8.76 3.74 -38.63
N GLY A 539 -8.88 2.42 -38.80
CA GLY A 539 -7.84 1.59 -39.43
C GLY A 539 -6.60 1.33 -38.58
N VAL A 540 -6.55 1.79 -37.33
CA VAL A 540 -5.46 1.51 -36.38
C VAL A 540 -5.91 0.44 -35.41
N ALA A 541 -5.24 -0.72 -35.44
CA ALA A 541 -5.56 -1.82 -34.54
C ALA A 541 -5.16 -1.49 -33.09
N CYS A 542 -6.03 -1.84 -32.14
CA CYS A 542 -5.74 -1.75 -30.71
C CYS A 542 -6.39 -2.89 -29.93
N SER A 543 -5.76 -3.24 -28.81
CA SER A 543 -6.37 -4.11 -27.80
C SER A 543 -6.91 -3.26 -26.66
N ALA A 544 -8.14 -3.53 -26.22
CA ALA A 544 -8.74 -2.86 -25.08
C ALA A 544 -8.78 -3.79 -23.87
N TYR A 545 -8.47 -3.23 -22.71
CA TYR A 545 -8.51 -3.92 -21.43
C TYR A 545 -9.31 -3.12 -20.41
N ASP A 546 -10.07 -3.82 -19.57
CA ASP A 546 -10.70 -3.22 -18.40
C ASP A 546 -9.65 -2.82 -17.34
N MET A 547 -10.11 -2.19 -16.26
CA MET A 547 -9.22 -1.75 -15.18
C MET A 547 -8.47 -2.89 -14.47
N TYR A 548 -8.92 -4.13 -14.64
CA TYR A 548 -8.31 -5.35 -14.11
C TYR A 548 -7.42 -6.05 -15.15
N GLY A 549 -7.28 -5.49 -16.35
CA GLY A 549 -6.40 -6.01 -17.39
C GLY A 549 -7.02 -7.16 -18.17
N ASN A 550 -8.32 -7.41 -18.02
CA ASN A 550 -9.04 -8.40 -18.80
C ASN A 550 -9.46 -7.80 -20.15
N PRO A 551 -9.41 -8.57 -21.27
CA PRO A 551 -9.86 -8.09 -22.57
C PRO A 551 -11.31 -7.59 -22.52
N THR A 552 -11.56 -6.45 -23.17
CA THR A 552 -12.90 -5.89 -23.33
C THR A 552 -13.15 -5.49 -24.78
N GLU A 553 -14.41 -5.50 -25.20
CA GLU A 553 -14.79 -5.20 -26.57
C GLU A 553 -14.88 -3.69 -26.82
N ILE A 554 -14.42 -3.27 -27.99
CA ILE A 554 -14.64 -1.92 -28.52
C ILE A 554 -15.88 -1.95 -29.39
N ILE A 555 -16.88 -1.13 -29.07
CA ILE A 555 -18.15 -1.09 -29.78
C ILE A 555 -18.19 0.18 -30.63
N ASN A 556 -18.50 0.03 -31.93
CA ASN A 556 -18.62 1.14 -32.89
C ASN A 556 -17.40 2.07 -32.95
N ASN A 557 -16.20 1.52 -32.72
CA ASN A 557 -14.95 2.29 -32.68
C ASN A 557 -14.94 3.40 -31.61
N THR A 558 -15.70 3.21 -30.53
CA THR A 558 -15.83 4.17 -29.43
C THR A 558 -15.65 3.51 -28.08
N VAL A 559 -15.20 4.31 -27.11
CA VAL A 559 -15.09 3.93 -25.70
C VAL A 559 -15.82 4.97 -24.86
N LYS A 560 -16.79 4.53 -24.06
CA LYS A 560 -17.49 5.39 -23.12
C LYS A 560 -16.70 5.47 -21.82
N ALA A 561 -16.39 6.68 -21.37
CA ALA A 561 -15.72 6.91 -20.11
C ALA A 561 -16.61 6.53 -18.92
N SER A 562 -15.97 5.99 -17.89
CA SER A 562 -16.53 5.78 -16.56
C SER A 562 -15.41 5.93 -15.53
N LEU A 563 -15.71 5.81 -14.24
CA LEU A 563 -14.68 5.78 -13.21
C LEU A 563 -13.89 4.46 -13.18
N ALA A 564 -14.33 3.43 -13.89
CA ALA A 564 -13.53 2.24 -14.17
C ALA A 564 -12.69 2.51 -15.43
N PRO A 565 -11.36 2.75 -15.31
CA PRO A 565 -10.56 3.12 -16.46
C PRO A 565 -10.45 1.98 -17.47
N ILE A 566 -10.39 2.34 -18.75
CA ILE A 566 -10.07 1.44 -19.85
C ILE A 566 -8.66 1.74 -20.34
N TYR A 567 -7.89 0.69 -20.63
CA TYR A 567 -6.56 0.79 -21.22
C TYR A 567 -6.61 0.32 -22.68
N LEU A 568 -6.33 1.24 -23.60
CA LEU A 568 -6.23 0.93 -25.03
C LEU A 568 -4.76 0.83 -25.41
N VAL A 569 -4.32 -0.34 -25.83
CA VAL A 569 -2.93 -0.63 -26.18
C VAL A 569 -2.78 -0.68 -27.69
N TYR A 570 -1.86 0.11 -28.20
CA TYR A 570 -1.49 0.22 -29.60
C TYR A 570 -0.04 -0.22 -29.79
N GLU A 571 0.21 -1.01 -30.83
CA GLU A 571 1.57 -1.23 -31.32
C GLU A 571 2.06 0.05 -32.01
N GLY A 572 3.19 0.59 -31.56
CA GLY A 572 3.73 1.86 -32.04
C GLY A 572 3.12 3.10 -31.36
N ASN A 573 3.31 4.24 -32.02
CA ASN A 573 2.96 5.55 -31.48
C ASN A 573 1.61 6.03 -32.03
N VAL A 574 0.74 6.51 -31.14
CA VAL A 574 -0.45 7.28 -31.48
C VAL A 574 -0.32 8.71 -30.94
N ILE A 575 -1.01 9.65 -31.58
CA ILE A 575 -0.97 11.08 -31.23
C ILE A 575 -2.39 11.62 -30.97
N PRO A 576 -2.55 12.68 -30.17
CA PRO A 576 -3.87 13.18 -29.78
C PRO A 576 -4.81 13.50 -30.94
N GLU A 577 -4.28 14.04 -32.04
CA GLU A 577 -5.05 14.50 -33.21
C GLU A 577 -5.75 13.37 -33.97
N GLN A 578 -5.37 12.12 -33.70
CA GLN A 578 -5.98 10.92 -34.28
C GLN A 578 -7.31 10.54 -33.62
N PHE A 579 -7.62 11.13 -32.47
CA PHE A 579 -8.80 10.82 -31.68
C PHE A 579 -9.82 11.97 -31.77
N SER A 580 -11.08 11.67 -31.45
CA SER A 580 -12.09 12.71 -31.25
C SER A 580 -12.98 12.41 -30.04
N CYS A 581 -13.49 13.47 -29.42
CA CYS A 581 -14.25 13.41 -28.16
C CYS A 581 -15.68 13.91 -28.36
N ARG A 582 -16.64 13.32 -27.65
CA ARG A 582 -18.05 13.76 -27.61
C ARG A 582 -18.63 13.72 -26.21
#